data_AF-A0A811PS04-F1
#
_entry.id   AF-A0A811PS04-F1
#
_cell.length_a   1.000
_cell.length_b   1.000
_cell.length_c   1.000
_cell.angle_alpha   90.00
_cell.angle_beta   90.00
_cell.angle_gamma   90.00
#
_symmetry.space_group_name_H-M   'P 1'
#
loop_
_entity.id
_entity.type
_entity.pdbx_description
1 polymer ?
#
loop_
_entity_poly.entity_id
_entity_poly.type
_entity_poly.pdbx_seq_one_letter_code
_entity_poly.pdbx_strand_id
1 'polypeptide(L)'
;MAATTNTRKVALVLTLLALLPPSIIGARTRPSSPHHSQGHKRSPPPASPPPPPPAPTAPAAAAGLVRATCNSTAYYDLCVSTLGADPSSATADVRGLSSIAVSAAAVNASGGAATAVALATGGNTTTTVDGTTQALLRTCATKYGEARDALSAARDSIAQENYDYASVHVSAAAEYPQVCRVLFQRQRPGDYPPELAAREETLRQLCTVALDIITLLSNNTN
;
A
#
# COMPACT_ATOMS: atom_id res chain seq x y z
N MET A 1 -36.25 26.25 29.70
CA MET A 1 -35.47 25.65 30.81
C MET A 1 -34.96 24.32 30.27
N ALA A 2 -33.69 23.96 30.15
CA ALA A 2 -32.41 24.58 30.47
C ALA A 2 -31.39 24.12 29.41
N ALA A 3 -30.36 24.94 29.21
CA ALA A 3 -29.23 24.69 28.32
C ALA A 3 -28.22 23.71 28.92
N THR A 4 -27.41 23.05 28.09
CA THR A 4 -25.96 22.91 28.34
C THR A 4 -25.24 22.40 27.09
N THR A 5 -24.40 23.28 26.55
CA THR A 5 -23.37 23.08 25.54
C THR A 5 -22.17 22.36 26.16
N ASN A 6 -21.45 21.50 25.42
CA ASN A 6 -20.04 21.29 25.73
C ASN A 6 -19.20 20.99 24.48
N THR A 7 -18.38 21.97 24.15
CA THR A 7 -17.34 21.98 23.12
C THR A 7 -16.01 21.75 23.83
N ARG A 8 -15.18 20.79 23.40
CA ARG A 8 -13.74 20.84 23.72
C ARG A 8 -12.88 20.54 22.50
N LYS A 9 -12.07 21.55 22.18
CA LYS A 9 -11.01 21.60 21.18
C LYS A 9 -9.77 20.84 21.65
N VAL A 10 -9.12 20.20 20.67
CA VAL A 10 -7.66 20.19 20.39
C VAL A 10 -6.68 19.94 21.54
N ALA A 11 -5.90 18.87 21.42
CA ALA A 11 -4.48 18.88 21.79
C ALA A 11 -3.70 17.85 20.95
N LEU A 12 -2.90 18.38 20.02
CA LEU A 12 -1.83 17.74 19.29
C LEU A 12 -0.65 17.53 20.26
N VAL A 13 -0.12 16.31 20.38
CA VAL A 13 1.17 16.09 21.06
C VAL A 13 2.00 15.12 20.23
N LEU A 14 2.89 15.67 19.41
CA LEU A 14 4.09 15.00 18.92
C LEU A 14 5.16 15.08 20.02
N THR A 15 5.70 13.95 20.43
CA THR A 15 6.95 13.90 21.21
C THR A 15 7.91 12.89 20.59
N LEU A 16 8.89 13.43 19.83
CA LEU A 16 10.16 12.77 19.55
C LEU A 16 10.94 12.60 20.86
N LEU A 17 11.52 11.44 21.08
CA LEU A 17 12.60 11.24 22.06
C LEU A 17 13.73 10.46 21.38
N ALA A 18 14.72 11.23 20.94
CA ALA A 18 16.06 10.75 20.61
C ALA A 18 16.81 10.48 21.92
N LEU A 19 17.40 9.29 22.05
CA LEU A 19 18.33 8.95 23.13
C LEU A 19 19.58 8.29 22.52
N LEU A 20 20.64 9.09 22.35
CA LEU A 20 22.03 8.60 22.30
C LEU A 20 22.64 8.67 23.70
N PRO A 21 23.48 7.70 24.07
CA PRO A 21 24.72 8.02 24.79
C PRO A 21 25.90 7.09 24.36
N PRO A 22 27.10 7.19 24.95
CA PRO A 22 28.10 8.25 24.77
C PRO A 22 29.45 7.68 24.26
N SER A 23 30.31 8.56 23.75
CA SER A 23 31.70 8.25 23.38
C SER A 23 32.52 7.82 24.60
N ILE A 24 33.27 6.71 24.48
CA ILE A 24 34.33 6.33 25.43
C ILE A 24 35.68 6.32 24.71
N ILE A 25 36.56 7.15 25.25
CA ILE A 25 37.95 7.36 24.86
C ILE A 25 38.79 6.16 25.37
N GLY A 26 39.36 5.38 24.46
CA GLY A 26 40.33 4.32 24.77
C GLY A 26 41.73 4.73 24.33
N ALA A 27 42.59 5.06 25.29
CA ALA A 27 43.96 5.51 25.09
C ALA A 27 44.88 4.42 24.51
N ARG A 28 45.83 4.86 23.68
CA ARG A 28 46.91 4.07 23.09
C ARG A 28 47.97 3.72 24.13
N THR A 29 48.41 2.46 24.16
CA THR A 29 49.79 2.10 24.51
C THR A 29 50.25 0.93 23.62
N ARG A 30 51.29 1.17 22.82
CA ARG A 30 51.91 0.20 21.91
C ARG A 30 53.33 -0.08 22.41
N PRO A 31 53.72 -1.32 22.74
CA PRO A 31 55.11 -1.65 23.02
C PRO A 31 55.91 -1.80 21.72
N SER A 32 57.16 -1.36 21.75
CA SER A 32 58.15 -1.50 20.68
C SER A 32 59.01 -2.74 20.94
N SER A 33 59.22 -3.57 19.91
CA SER A 33 60.29 -4.58 19.87
C SER A 33 61.00 -4.53 18.51
N PRO A 34 62.34 -4.63 18.46
CA PRO A 34 63.10 -4.61 17.23
C PRO A 34 63.38 -6.04 16.73
N HIS A 35 63.21 -6.32 15.44
CA HIS A 35 63.82 -7.49 14.82
C HIS A 35 64.35 -7.20 13.41
N HIS A 36 65.66 -7.42 13.32
CA HIS A 36 66.52 -7.81 12.21
C HIS A 36 65.94 -7.83 10.78
N SER A 37 66.56 -7.00 9.94
CA SER A 37 66.49 -7.00 8.48
C SER A 37 67.18 -8.22 7.87
N GLN A 38 66.49 -8.92 6.95
CA GLN A 38 67.08 -9.75 5.89
C GLN A 38 66.41 -9.44 4.56
N GLY A 39 67.22 -9.02 3.59
CA GLY A 39 66.80 -8.66 2.25
C GLY A 39 66.65 -9.89 1.36
N HIS A 40 65.45 -10.11 0.84
CA HIS A 40 65.19 -11.02 -0.27
C HIS A 40 64.56 -10.25 -1.42
N LYS A 41 65.15 -10.36 -2.62
CA LYS A 41 64.66 -9.77 -3.86
C LYS A 41 63.24 -10.30 -4.16
N ARG A 42 62.25 -9.42 -4.19
CA ARG A 42 60.87 -9.74 -4.59
C ARG A 42 60.68 -9.44 -6.07
N SER A 43 60.22 -10.43 -6.83
CA SER A 43 59.64 -10.23 -8.16
C SER A 43 58.42 -9.31 -8.06
N PRO A 44 58.11 -8.51 -9.10
CA PRO A 44 56.92 -7.68 -9.11
C PRO A 44 55.65 -8.56 -9.05
N PRO A 45 54.63 -8.19 -8.24
CA PRO A 45 53.37 -8.91 -8.23
C PRO A 45 52.63 -8.71 -9.57
N PRO A 46 51.88 -9.71 -10.06
CA PRO A 46 51.01 -9.53 -11.22
C PRO A 46 49.97 -8.42 -10.94
N ALA A 47 49.63 -7.65 -11.98
CA ALA A 47 48.64 -6.59 -11.90
C ALA A 47 47.33 -7.12 -11.31
N SER A 48 46.81 -6.44 -10.29
CA SER A 48 45.54 -6.79 -9.68
C SER A 48 44.41 -6.70 -10.72
N PRO A 49 43.44 -7.64 -10.73
CA PRO A 49 42.27 -7.51 -11.58
C PRO A 49 41.49 -6.23 -11.21
N PRO A 50 40.79 -5.61 -12.17
CA PRO A 50 39.99 -4.42 -11.91
C PRO A 50 38.90 -4.75 -10.86
N PRO A 51 38.55 -3.80 -9.97
CA PRO A 51 37.51 -4.02 -8.98
C PRO A 51 36.17 -4.31 -9.68
N PRO A 52 35.34 -5.20 -9.12
CA PRO A 52 34.00 -5.46 -9.65
C PRO A 52 33.16 -4.17 -9.64
N PRO A 53 32.21 -4.01 -10.58
CA PRO A 53 31.33 -2.85 -10.60
C PRO A 53 30.58 -2.71 -9.26
N PRO A 54 30.30 -1.47 -8.80
CA PRO A 54 29.62 -1.26 -7.54
C PRO A 54 28.23 -1.90 -7.58
N ALA A 55 27.90 -2.65 -6.53
CA ALA A 55 26.56 -3.23 -6.38
C ALA A 55 25.50 -2.12 -6.41
N PRO A 56 24.33 -2.35 -7.04
CA PRO A 56 23.26 -1.38 -7.05
C PRO A 56 22.83 -1.04 -5.62
N THR A 57 22.61 0.24 -5.35
CA THR A 57 22.09 0.70 -4.06
C THR A 57 20.68 0.14 -3.83
N ALA A 58 20.38 -0.35 -2.63
CA ALA A 58 19.10 -1.00 -2.29
C ALA A 58 17.83 -0.23 -2.78
N PRO A 59 17.75 1.11 -2.72
CA PRO A 59 16.58 1.84 -3.25
C PRO A 59 16.38 1.68 -4.76
N ALA A 60 17.46 1.58 -5.54
CA ALA A 60 17.39 1.39 -6.99
C ALA A 60 16.91 -0.03 -7.35
N ALA A 61 17.29 -1.02 -6.55
CA ALA A 61 16.83 -2.40 -6.71
C ALA A 61 15.34 -2.54 -6.41
N ALA A 62 14.84 -1.91 -5.33
CA ALA A 62 13.42 -1.89 -5.00
C ALA A 62 12.56 -1.21 -6.08
N ALA A 63 12.99 -0.04 -6.56
CA ALA A 63 12.35 0.63 -7.69
C ALA A 63 12.43 -0.19 -9.00
N GLY A 64 13.46 -1.03 -9.14
CA GLY A 64 13.57 -2.01 -10.22
C GLY A 64 12.52 -3.13 -10.11
N LEU A 65 12.36 -3.71 -8.92
CA LEU A 65 11.39 -4.76 -8.66
C LEU A 65 9.95 -4.28 -8.86
N VAL A 66 9.59 -3.10 -8.33
CA VAL A 66 8.27 -2.48 -8.54
C VAL A 66 7.96 -2.37 -10.03
N ARG A 67 8.88 -1.81 -10.83
CA ARG A 67 8.67 -1.67 -12.29
C ARG A 67 8.55 -3.02 -12.99
N ALA A 68 9.35 -4.00 -12.59
CA ALA A 68 9.30 -5.35 -13.16
C ALA A 68 7.96 -6.03 -12.86
N THR A 69 7.47 -5.96 -11.62
CA THR A 69 6.16 -6.47 -11.22
C THR A 69 5.03 -5.76 -11.96
N CYS A 70 5.06 -4.43 -12.03
CA CYS A 70 4.01 -3.66 -12.70
C CYS A 70 3.95 -3.89 -14.22
N ASN A 71 5.04 -4.33 -14.85
CA ASN A 71 5.05 -4.68 -16.28
C ASN A 71 4.16 -5.89 -16.60
N SER A 72 3.79 -6.69 -15.60
CA SER A 72 2.84 -7.80 -15.73
C SER A 72 1.40 -7.38 -15.44
N THR A 73 1.11 -6.09 -15.27
CA THR A 73 -0.22 -5.59 -14.89
C THR A 73 -0.89 -4.81 -16.02
N ALA A 74 -2.22 -4.87 -16.09
CA ALA A 74 -3.02 -4.15 -17.08
C ALA A 74 -2.98 -2.62 -16.90
N TYR A 75 -2.68 -2.13 -15.70
CA TYR A 75 -2.59 -0.71 -15.37
C TYR A 75 -1.20 -0.36 -14.81
N TYR A 76 -0.20 -0.34 -15.69
CA TYR A 76 1.20 -0.10 -15.32
C TYR A 76 1.40 1.15 -14.45
N ASP A 77 0.95 2.32 -14.92
CA ASP A 77 1.16 3.59 -14.21
C ASP A 77 0.45 3.63 -12.86
N LEU A 78 -0.76 3.06 -12.78
CA LEU A 78 -1.49 2.92 -11.52
C LEU A 78 -0.74 1.99 -10.57
N CYS A 79 -0.21 0.87 -11.05
CA CYS A 79 0.58 -0.05 -10.25
C CYS A 79 1.84 0.64 -9.70
N VAL A 80 2.63 1.32 -10.55
CA VAL A 80 3.87 1.98 -10.14
C VAL A 80 3.60 3.08 -9.13
N SER A 81 2.59 3.92 -9.38
CA SER A 81 2.22 4.99 -8.44
C SER A 81 1.69 4.44 -7.11
N THR A 82 0.88 3.38 -7.15
CA THR A 82 0.31 2.74 -5.95
C THR A 82 1.40 2.11 -5.09
N LEU A 83 2.27 1.29 -5.67
CA LEU A 83 3.35 0.64 -4.93
C LEU A 83 4.42 1.66 -4.50
N GLY A 84 4.76 2.63 -5.35
CA GLY A 84 5.73 3.67 -5.03
C GLY A 84 5.29 4.61 -3.91
N ALA A 85 3.99 4.73 -3.64
CA ALA A 85 3.47 5.51 -2.52
C ALA A 85 3.64 4.81 -1.16
N ASP A 86 3.84 3.50 -1.13
CA ASP A 86 4.06 2.74 0.10
C ASP A 86 5.56 2.58 0.39
N PRO A 87 6.09 3.15 1.49
CA PRO A 87 7.51 3.02 1.82
C PRO A 87 7.95 1.56 2.07
N SER A 88 7.02 0.67 2.39
CA SER A 88 7.28 -0.76 2.60
C SER A 88 7.70 -1.47 1.31
N SER A 89 7.38 -0.91 0.13
CA SER A 89 7.85 -1.41 -1.16
C SER A 89 9.37 -1.38 -1.30
N ALA A 90 10.09 -0.59 -0.49
CA ALA A 90 11.54 -0.55 -0.49
C ALA A 90 12.21 -1.88 -0.10
N THR A 91 11.50 -2.74 0.63
CA THR A 91 12.01 -4.03 1.12
C THR A 91 11.10 -5.21 0.78
N ALA A 92 10.00 -4.98 0.08
CA ALA A 92 9.03 -6.01 -0.27
C ALA A 92 9.57 -6.94 -1.39
N ASP A 93 9.31 -8.24 -1.26
CA ASP A 93 9.33 -9.18 -2.39
C ASP A 93 8.01 -9.06 -3.18
N VAL A 94 7.84 -9.85 -4.26
CA VAL A 94 6.61 -9.80 -5.09
C VAL A 94 5.36 -10.12 -4.26
N ARG A 95 5.45 -11.00 -3.25
CA ARG A 95 4.34 -11.32 -2.33
C ARG A 95 3.97 -10.11 -1.46
N GLY A 96 4.98 -9.40 -0.97
CA GLY A 96 4.83 -8.13 -0.26
C GLY A 96 4.21 -7.05 -1.15
N LEU A 97 4.66 -6.91 -2.41
CA LEU A 97 4.07 -5.97 -3.37
C LEU A 97 2.61 -6.31 -3.68
N SER A 98 2.26 -7.60 -3.80
CA SER A 98 0.86 -8.05 -3.91
C SER A 98 0.03 -7.63 -2.72
N SER A 99 0.55 -7.83 -1.50
CA SER A 99 -0.13 -7.42 -0.26
C SER A 99 -0.33 -5.90 -0.17
N ILE A 100 0.63 -5.10 -0.67
CA ILE A 100 0.53 -3.64 -0.74
C ILE A 100 -0.55 -3.21 -1.75
N ALA A 101 -0.59 -3.81 -2.94
CA ALA A 101 -1.62 -3.53 -3.94
C ALA A 101 -3.04 -3.82 -3.41
N VAL A 102 -3.24 -4.97 -2.75
CA VAL A 102 -4.53 -5.31 -2.10
C VAL A 102 -4.85 -4.33 -0.97
N SER A 103 -3.86 -3.89 -0.19
CA SER A 103 -4.06 -2.90 0.88
C SER A 103 -4.50 -1.54 0.33
N ALA A 104 -3.92 -1.09 -0.79
CA ALA A 104 -4.33 0.14 -1.46
C ALA A 104 -5.78 0.06 -1.96
N ALA A 105 -6.19 -1.08 -2.53
CA ALA A 105 -7.59 -1.33 -2.89
C ALA A 105 -8.50 -1.24 -1.64
N ALA A 106 -8.10 -1.81 -0.50
CA ALA A 106 -8.89 -1.79 0.73
C ALA A 106 -9.05 -0.37 1.31
N VAL A 107 -8.00 0.45 1.20
CA VAL A 107 -8.04 1.88 1.55
C VAL A 107 -9.01 2.63 0.64
N ASN A 108 -8.98 2.38 -0.68
CA ASN A 108 -9.93 3.00 -1.59
C ASN A 108 -11.37 2.57 -1.30
N ALA A 109 -11.62 1.28 -1.01
CA ALA A 109 -12.93 0.79 -0.61
C ALA A 109 -13.42 1.45 0.68
N SER A 110 -12.55 1.58 1.69
CA SER A 110 -12.86 2.31 2.94
C SER A 110 -13.21 3.78 2.68
N GLY A 111 -12.48 4.43 1.77
CA GLY A 111 -12.79 5.78 1.31
C GLY A 111 -14.13 5.89 0.59
N GLY A 112 -14.50 4.89 -0.20
CA GLY A 112 -15.83 4.78 -0.83
C GLY A 112 -16.95 4.66 0.20
N ALA A 113 -16.77 3.83 1.23
CA ALA A 113 -17.73 3.70 2.32
C ALA A 113 -17.93 5.04 3.06
N ALA A 114 -16.82 5.70 3.42
CA ALA A 114 -16.87 7.01 4.08
C ALA A 114 -17.54 8.08 3.21
N THR A 115 -17.25 8.08 1.90
CA THR A 115 -17.87 8.99 0.93
C THR A 115 -19.39 8.77 0.88
N ALA A 116 -19.84 7.52 0.80
CA ALA A 116 -21.26 7.20 0.78
C ALA A 116 -21.98 7.63 2.07
N VAL A 117 -21.35 7.44 3.24
CA VAL A 117 -21.90 7.94 4.52
C VAL A 117 -21.99 9.47 4.53
N ALA A 118 -20.93 10.17 4.11
CA ALA A 118 -20.92 11.62 4.09
C ALA A 118 -22.01 12.19 3.17
N LEU A 119 -22.21 11.59 2.00
CA LEU A 119 -23.30 11.94 1.09
C LEU A 119 -24.67 11.66 1.74
N ALA A 120 -24.83 10.56 2.48
CA ALA A 120 -26.09 10.20 3.14
C ALA A 120 -26.47 11.17 4.28
N THR A 121 -25.52 11.92 4.83
CA THR A 121 -25.77 12.93 5.87
C THR A 121 -25.85 14.35 5.32
N GLY A 122 -25.84 14.54 4.00
CA GLY A 122 -25.86 15.87 3.36
C GLY A 122 -24.50 16.58 3.36
N GLY A 123 -23.42 15.88 3.71
CA GLY A 123 -22.08 16.46 3.83
C GLY A 123 -22.04 17.66 4.77
N ASN A 124 -21.39 18.75 4.31
CA ASN A 124 -21.38 20.06 4.98
C ASN A 124 -22.45 21.02 4.45
N THR A 125 -23.42 20.52 3.68
CA THR A 125 -24.44 21.37 3.04
C THR A 125 -25.72 21.41 3.88
N THR A 126 -26.53 22.45 3.69
CA THR A 126 -27.87 22.56 4.28
C THR A 126 -28.93 21.80 3.47
N THR A 127 -28.52 21.01 2.47
CA THR A 127 -29.43 20.31 1.56
C THR A 127 -29.93 19.03 2.22
N THR A 128 -31.25 18.93 2.38
CA THR A 128 -31.90 17.70 2.85
C THR A 128 -31.83 16.64 1.76
N VAL A 129 -31.15 15.53 2.04
CA VAL A 129 -31.12 14.35 1.20
C VAL A 129 -32.46 13.62 1.34
N ASP A 130 -33.10 13.29 0.23
CA ASP A 130 -34.36 12.53 0.27
C ASP A 130 -34.15 11.12 0.84
N GLY A 131 -35.19 10.55 1.45
CA GLY A 131 -35.08 9.26 2.15
C GLY A 131 -34.65 8.09 1.27
N THR A 132 -35.02 8.08 -0.01
CA THR A 132 -34.64 7.02 -0.95
C THR A 132 -33.15 7.09 -1.26
N THR A 133 -32.65 8.25 -1.65
CA THR A 133 -31.22 8.52 -1.90
C THR A 133 -30.41 8.24 -0.65
N GLN A 134 -30.92 8.64 0.53
CA GLN A 134 -30.27 8.36 1.80
C GLN A 134 -30.12 6.85 2.07
N ALA A 135 -31.17 6.07 1.80
CA ALA A 135 -31.14 4.61 1.95
C ALA A 135 -30.16 3.97 0.95
N LEU A 136 -30.20 4.38 -0.32
CA LEU A 136 -29.27 3.92 -1.36
C LEU A 136 -27.81 4.16 -0.97
N LEU A 137 -27.50 5.36 -0.47
CA LEU A 137 -26.15 5.72 -0.03
C LEU A 137 -25.69 4.90 1.18
N ARG A 138 -26.58 4.61 2.14
CA ARG A 138 -26.24 3.70 3.25
C ARG A 138 -25.96 2.28 2.76
N THR A 139 -26.76 1.77 1.83
CA THR A 139 -26.48 0.47 1.19
C THR A 139 -25.14 0.48 0.48
N CYS A 140 -24.79 1.58 -0.19
CA CYS A 140 -23.47 1.73 -0.80
C CYS A 140 -22.34 1.71 0.21
N ALA A 141 -22.50 2.40 1.35
CA ALA A 141 -21.52 2.34 2.42
C ALA A 141 -21.27 0.90 2.89
N THR A 142 -22.33 0.11 3.05
CA THR A 142 -22.22 -1.33 3.39
C THR A 142 -21.47 -2.11 2.31
N LYS A 143 -21.81 -1.92 1.03
CA LYS A 143 -21.17 -2.64 -0.09
C LYS A 143 -19.67 -2.34 -0.21
N TYR A 144 -19.27 -1.09 0.01
CA TYR A 144 -17.86 -0.73 0.09
C TYR A 144 -17.16 -1.31 1.34
N GLY A 145 -17.88 -1.45 2.45
CA GLY A 145 -17.41 -2.16 3.64
C GLY A 145 -17.14 -3.65 3.36
N GLU A 146 -18.07 -4.33 2.70
CA GLU A 146 -17.91 -5.72 2.26
C GLU A 146 -16.71 -5.89 1.31
N ALA A 147 -16.50 -4.94 0.39
CA ALA A 147 -15.32 -4.93 -0.47
C ALA A 147 -14.01 -4.82 0.33
N ARG A 148 -13.95 -3.92 1.31
CA ARG A 148 -12.79 -3.80 2.21
C ARG A 148 -12.53 -5.12 2.96
N ASP A 149 -13.58 -5.74 3.49
CA ASP A 149 -13.46 -6.96 4.29
C ASP A 149 -12.97 -8.14 3.43
N ALA A 150 -13.47 -8.25 2.19
CA ALA A 150 -12.96 -9.21 1.21
C ALA A 150 -11.48 -8.96 0.88
N LEU A 151 -11.06 -7.70 0.69
CA LEU A 151 -9.65 -7.36 0.46
C LEU A 151 -8.76 -7.68 1.67
N SER A 152 -9.29 -7.57 2.89
CA SER A 152 -8.57 -8.06 4.09
C SER A 152 -8.37 -9.58 4.04
N ALA A 153 -9.42 -10.34 3.71
CA ALA A 153 -9.33 -11.79 3.57
C ALA A 153 -8.38 -12.22 2.43
N ALA A 154 -8.29 -11.43 1.35
CA ALA A 154 -7.30 -11.63 0.30
C ALA A 154 -5.86 -11.50 0.84
N ARG A 155 -5.58 -10.52 1.71
CA ARG A 155 -4.26 -10.38 2.35
C ARG A 155 -3.92 -11.58 3.23
N ASP A 156 -4.88 -12.07 4.00
CA ASP A 156 -4.69 -13.26 4.83
C ASP A 156 -4.40 -14.50 3.97
N SER A 157 -5.04 -14.60 2.81
CA SER A 157 -4.80 -15.66 1.84
C SER A 157 -3.42 -15.54 1.17
N ILE A 158 -2.98 -14.33 0.81
CA ILE A 158 -1.62 -14.07 0.30
C ILE A 158 -0.56 -14.44 1.36
N ALA A 159 -0.80 -14.14 2.64
CA ALA A 159 0.10 -14.49 3.73
C ALA A 159 0.23 -16.01 3.92
N GLN A 160 -0.81 -16.76 3.57
CA GLN A 160 -0.84 -18.23 3.57
C GLN A 160 -0.41 -18.83 2.22
N GLU A 161 0.02 -18.00 1.27
CA GLU A 161 0.35 -18.39 -0.11
C GLU A 161 -0.79 -19.11 -0.86
N ASN A 162 -2.03 -18.88 -0.42
CA ASN A 162 -3.23 -19.40 -1.05
C ASN A 162 -3.74 -18.40 -2.10
N TYR A 163 -3.05 -18.35 -3.24
CA TYR A 163 -3.28 -17.36 -4.30
C TYR A 163 -4.63 -17.53 -5.01
N ASP A 164 -5.17 -18.75 -5.04
CA ASP A 164 -6.50 -19.01 -5.60
C ASP A 164 -7.60 -18.34 -4.76
N TYR A 165 -7.55 -18.52 -3.43
CA TYR A 165 -8.48 -17.83 -2.53
C TYR A 165 -8.27 -16.32 -2.51
N ALA A 166 -7.01 -15.85 -2.58
CA ALA A 166 -6.72 -14.43 -2.71
C ALA A 166 -7.40 -13.83 -3.95
N SER A 167 -7.33 -14.52 -5.09
CA SER A 167 -7.95 -14.08 -6.35
C SER A 167 -9.48 -14.03 -6.24
N VAL A 168 -10.10 -15.03 -5.59
CA VAL A 168 -11.56 -15.05 -5.33
C VAL A 168 -11.97 -13.82 -4.51
N HIS A 169 -11.24 -13.55 -3.43
CA HIS A 169 -11.54 -12.42 -2.55
C HIS A 169 -11.38 -11.06 -3.24
N VAL A 170 -10.31 -10.85 -4.02
CA VAL A 170 -10.11 -9.60 -4.78
C VAL A 170 -11.18 -9.42 -5.86
N SER A 171 -11.57 -10.50 -6.53
CA SER A 171 -12.63 -10.47 -7.56
C SER A 171 -13.98 -10.06 -6.94
N ALA A 172 -14.36 -10.68 -5.82
CA ALA A 172 -15.58 -10.31 -5.09
C ALA A 172 -15.56 -8.83 -4.66
N ALA A 173 -14.40 -8.35 -4.18
CA ALA A 173 -14.24 -6.95 -3.78
C ALA A 173 -14.53 -5.94 -4.90
N ALA A 174 -14.16 -6.26 -6.15
CA ALA A 174 -14.43 -5.41 -7.31
C ALA A 174 -15.92 -5.36 -7.69
N GLU A 175 -16.71 -6.35 -7.31
CA GLU A 175 -18.12 -6.47 -7.65
C GLU A 175 -19.05 -5.79 -6.64
N TYR A 176 -18.72 -5.83 -5.34
CA TYR A 176 -19.64 -5.31 -4.31
C TYR A 176 -20.10 -3.87 -4.59
N PRO A 177 -19.23 -2.90 -4.94
CA PRO A 177 -19.70 -1.54 -5.19
C PRO A 177 -20.50 -1.37 -6.48
N GLN A 178 -20.42 -2.28 -7.44
CA GLN A 178 -21.21 -2.20 -8.68
C GLN A 178 -22.73 -2.29 -8.39
N VAL A 179 -23.09 -2.95 -7.29
CA VAL A 179 -24.47 -3.01 -6.78
C VAL A 179 -25.05 -1.60 -6.60
N CYS A 180 -24.23 -0.62 -6.20
CA CYS A 180 -24.66 0.77 -6.05
C CYS A 180 -25.23 1.35 -7.33
N ARG A 181 -24.47 1.24 -8.43
CA ARG A 181 -24.87 1.79 -9.73
C ARG A 181 -26.18 1.16 -10.19
N VAL A 182 -26.34 -0.15 -10.02
CA VAL A 182 -27.57 -0.87 -10.35
C VAL A 182 -28.76 -0.39 -9.51
N LEU A 183 -28.57 -0.19 -8.20
CA LEU A 183 -29.64 0.30 -7.31
C LEU A 183 -30.06 1.73 -7.65
N PHE A 184 -29.09 2.63 -7.88
CA PHE A 184 -29.36 3.99 -8.31
C PHE A 184 -30.04 4.02 -9.67
N GLN A 185 -29.57 3.27 -10.66
CA GLN A 185 -30.20 3.22 -11.97
C GLN A 185 -31.67 2.77 -11.91
N ARG A 186 -32.03 1.90 -10.95
CA ARG A 186 -33.40 1.42 -10.77
C ARG A 186 -34.30 2.42 -10.02
N GLN A 187 -33.78 3.08 -8.99
CA GLN A 187 -34.60 3.89 -8.08
C GLN A 187 -34.48 5.39 -8.32
N ARG A 188 -33.34 5.85 -8.86
CA ARG A 188 -32.96 7.24 -9.12
C ARG A 188 -32.10 7.35 -10.39
N PRO A 189 -32.67 7.07 -11.58
CA PRO A 189 -31.92 7.06 -12.82
C PRO A 189 -31.27 8.42 -13.08
N GLY A 190 -29.95 8.44 -13.32
CA GLY A 190 -29.18 9.66 -13.58
C GLY A 190 -28.57 10.32 -12.33
N ASP A 191 -28.97 9.90 -11.13
CA ASP A 191 -28.53 10.54 -9.88
C ASP A 191 -27.39 9.78 -9.17
N TYR A 192 -26.64 8.92 -9.88
CA TYR A 192 -25.52 8.21 -9.25
C TYR A 192 -24.38 9.20 -8.94
N PRO A 193 -23.92 9.33 -7.67
CA PRO A 193 -22.96 10.35 -7.31
C PRO A 193 -21.62 10.19 -8.04
N PRO A 194 -21.08 11.26 -8.64
CA PRO A 194 -19.82 11.19 -9.39
C PRO A 194 -18.63 10.80 -8.52
N GLU A 195 -18.64 11.17 -7.23
CA GLU A 195 -17.59 10.77 -6.28
C GLU A 195 -17.58 9.26 -6.06
N LEU A 196 -18.76 8.63 -5.98
CA LEU A 196 -18.87 7.17 -5.87
C LEU A 196 -18.53 6.48 -7.19
N ALA A 197 -18.87 7.07 -8.33
CA ALA A 197 -18.47 6.54 -9.63
C ALA A 197 -16.95 6.52 -9.83
N ALA A 198 -16.25 7.58 -9.41
CA ALA A 198 -14.79 7.64 -9.46
C ALA A 198 -14.13 6.62 -8.52
N ARG A 199 -14.68 6.46 -7.30
CA ARG A 199 -14.21 5.46 -6.32
C ARG A 199 -14.39 4.02 -6.83
N GLU A 200 -15.53 3.74 -7.45
CA GLU A 200 -15.87 2.44 -8.02
C GLU A 200 -14.89 2.06 -9.13
N GLU A 201 -14.63 2.98 -10.06
CA GLU A 201 -13.69 2.75 -11.17
C GLU A 201 -12.26 2.59 -10.66
N THR A 202 -11.83 3.41 -9.71
CA THR A 202 -10.51 3.30 -9.09
C THR A 202 -10.35 1.95 -8.38
N LEU A 203 -11.39 1.49 -7.65
CA LEU A 203 -11.35 0.20 -6.97
C LEU A 203 -11.22 -0.93 -7.98
N ARG A 204 -12.00 -0.89 -9.07
CA ARG A 204 -11.95 -1.89 -10.13
C ARG A 204 -10.54 -2.01 -10.71
N GLN A 205 -9.90 -0.89 -11.04
CA GLN A 205 -8.54 -0.88 -11.58
C GLN A 205 -7.51 -1.39 -10.56
N LEU A 206 -7.61 -0.99 -9.29
CA LEU A 206 -6.73 -1.48 -8.22
C LEU A 206 -6.89 -2.99 -7.98
N CYS A 207 -8.13 -3.50 -8.01
CA CYS A 207 -8.40 -4.93 -7.92
C CYS A 207 -7.81 -5.68 -9.12
N THR A 208 -7.91 -5.13 -10.34
CA THR A 208 -7.25 -5.73 -11.52
C THR A 208 -5.74 -5.79 -11.34
N VAL A 209 -5.10 -4.69 -10.91
CA VAL A 209 -3.65 -4.69 -10.62
C VAL A 209 -3.29 -5.76 -9.59
N ALA A 210 -4.07 -5.88 -8.51
CA ALA A 210 -3.83 -6.90 -7.50
C ALA A 210 -3.97 -8.33 -8.05
N LEU A 211 -4.99 -8.60 -8.87
CA LEU A 211 -5.19 -9.91 -9.52
C LEU A 211 -4.05 -10.26 -10.46
N ASP A 212 -3.53 -9.30 -11.22
CA ASP A 212 -2.41 -9.51 -12.13
C ASP A 212 -1.13 -9.91 -11.36
N ILE A 213 -0.86 -9.25 -10.23
CA ILE A 213 0.28 -9.58 -9.37
C ILE A 213 0.08 -10.95 -8.68
N ILE A 214 -1.12 -11.27 -8.21
CA ILE A 214 -1.45 -12.59 -7.65
C ILE A 214 -1.26 -13.68 -8.72
N THR A 215 -1.66 -13.42 -9.96
CA THR A 215 -1.46 -14.34 -11.08
C THR A 215 0.04 -14.55 -11.37
N LEU A 216 0.83 -13.48 -11.32
CA LEU A 216 2.30 -13.57 -11.42
C LEU A 216 2.88 -14.47 -10.31
N LEU A 217 2.36 -14.40 -9.08
CA LEU A 217 2.79 -15.28 -7.99
C LEU A 217 2.44 -16.74 -8.25
N SER A 218 1.18 -17.02 -8.61
CA SER A 218 0.69 -18.38 -8.90
C SER A 218 1.50 -19.07 -10.01
N ASN A 219 1.88 -18.32 -11.05
CA ASN A 219 2.70 -18.85 -12.15
C ASN A 219 4.15 -19.13 -11.76
N ASN A 220 4.69 -18.47 -10.74
CA ASN A 220 6.06 -18.68 -10.27
C ASN A 220 6.18 -19.79 -9.21
N THR A 221 5.05 -20.24 -8.64
CA THR A 221 5.00 -21.32 -7.64
C THR A 221 4.68 -22.70 -8.21
N ASN A 222 4.32 -22.78 -9.49
CA ASN A 222 4.12 -24.04 -10.25
C ASN A 222 5.38 -24.40 -11.04
#